data_AF-A0A165IH47-F1
#
_entry.id   AF-A0A165IH47-F1
#
_cell.length_a   1.000
_cell.length_b   1.000
_cell.length_c   1.000
_cell.angle_alpha   90.00
_cell.angle_beta   90.00
_cell.angle_gamma   90.00
#
_symmetry.space_group_name_H-M   'P 1'
#
loop_
_entity.id
_entity.type
_entity.pdbx_description
1 polymer ?
#
loop_
_entity_poly.entity_id
_entity_poly.type
_entity_poly.pdbx_seq_one_letter_code
_entity_poly.pdbx_strand_id
1 'polypeptide(L)'
;MRVAVHGVALTALAATALASSSLSATPTRKVAKRHNNFVSTSDGKFHLGGKCFFHISTTAYWLAQLSDDDITTTLTAINATGIKVVRTWAFNDVTEIPPNNGTYFQLLANGTVTINDGPTGLQRLDKVISEAEKLGLKVQLTLTNNWNALPDTSSASLDFPSGFLSNAYGGMD
;
A
#
# COMPACT_ATOMS: atom_id res chain seq x y z
N MET A 1 -49.47 -20.62 -84.79
CA MET A 1 -50.06 -21.43 -83.69
C MET A 1 -49.23 -21.20 -82.43
N ARG A 2 -49.81 -21.20 -81.22
CA ARG A 2 -49.15 -20.83 -79.94
C ARG A 2 -48.45 -22.02 -79.24
N VAL A 3 -47.81 -21.73 -78.09
CA VAL A 3 -47.29 -22.63 -77.01
C VAL A 3 -45.79 -23.01 -77.19
N ALA A 4 -44.79 -22.81 -76.30
CA ALA A 4 -44.59 -22.50 -74.86
C ALA A 4 -44.32 -23.71 -73.94
N VAL A 5 -43.38 -23.75 -72.98
CA VAL A 5 -42.24 -22.90 -72.50
C VAL A 5 -41.28 -23.86 -71.69
N HIS A 6 -40.18 -23.35 -71.07
CA HIS A 6 -39.23 -24.01 -70.12
C HIS A 6 -38.05 -24.78 -70.76
N GLY A 7 -36.79 -24.69 -70.32
CA GLY A 7 -36.16 -23.86 -69.27
C GLY A 7 -35.45 -24.69 -68.18
N VAL A 8 -34.12 -24.82 -68.25
CA VAL A 8 -33.27 -25.38 -67.17
C VAL A 8 -31.99 -24.56 -67.03
N ALA A 9 -31.56 -24.29 -65.80
CA ALA A 9 -30.50 -23.34 -65.47
C ALA A 9 -29.12 -24.00 -65.30
N LEU A 10 -28.06 -23.21 -65.53
CA LEU A 10 -26.68 -23.57 -65.23
C LEU A 10 -26.25 -22.92 -63.90
N THR A 11 -25.85 -23.71 -62.92
CA THR A 11 -25.44 -23.23 -61.59
C THR A 11 -24.00 -22.72 -61.59
N ALA A 12 -23.81 -21.43 -61.30
CA ALA A 12 -22.49 -20.84 -61.09
C ALA A 12 -22.09 -20.89 -59.61
N LEU A 13 -20.89 -21.40 -59.33
CA LEU A 13 -20.35 -21.50 -57.97
C LEU A 13 -19.64 -20.20 -57.57
N ALA A 14 -20.23 -19.43 -56.65
CA ALA A 14 -19.63 -18.21 -56.12
C ALA A 14 -18.71 -18.51 -54.93
N ALA A 15 -17.45 -18.10 -55.00
CA ALA A 15 -16.49 -18.22 -53.90
C ALA A 15 -16.50 -16.96 -53.02
N THR A 16 -16.97 -17.08 -51.78
CA THR A 16 -16.97 -16.00 -50.77
C THR A 16 -15.67 -15.99 -49.96
N ALA A 17 -14.88 -14.94 -50.12
CA ALA A 17 -13.71 -14.69 -49.26
C ALA A 17 -14.14 -14.06 -47.93
N LEU A 18 -13.90 -14.78 -46.82
CA LEU A 18 -14.12 -14.27 -45.46
C LEU A 18 -12.88 -13.49 -44.99
N ALA A 19 -13.01 -12.16 -44.87
CA ALA A 19 -11.99 -11.32 -44.26
C ALA A 19 -12.11 -11.38 -42.73
N SER A 20 -11.17 -12.05 -42.07
CA SER A 20 -11.11 -12.15 -40.60
C SER A 20 -10.54 -10.86 -39.99
N SER A 21 -11.40 -9.98 -39.49
CA SER A 21 -10.99 -8.82 -38.70
C SER A 21 -10.66 -9.22 -37.26
N SER A 22 -9.37 -9.26 -36.92
CA SER A 22 -8.92 -9.52 -35.55
C SER A 22 -9.21 -8.30 -34.64
N LEU A 23 -10.31 -8.36 -33.91
CA LEU A 23 -10.59 -7.41 -32.83
C LEU A 23 -9.56 -7.60 -31.70
N SER A 24 -8.59 -6.70 -31.61
CA SER A 24 -7.70 -6.61 -30.46
C SER A 24 -8.51 -6.19 -29.24
N ALA A 25 -8.77 -7.14 -28.33
CA ALA A 25 -9.47 -6.85 -27.09
C ALA A 25 -8.55 -6.03 -26.16
N THR A 26 -8.73 -4.70 -26.17
CA THR A 26 -8.13 -3.83 -25.16
C THR A 26 -8.49 -4.38 -23.77
N PRO A 27 -7.52 -4.63 -22.88
CA PRO A 27 -7.82 -5.18 -21.57
C PRO A 27 -8.57 -4.15 -20.74
N THR A 28 -9.90 -4.22 -20.77
CA THR A 28 -10.77 -3.40 -19.92
C THR A 28 -10.53 -3.79 -18.47
N ARG A 29 -9.61 -3.08 -17.81
CA ARG A 29 -9.41 -3.16 -16.37
C ARG A 29 -10.77 -2.88 -15.73
N LYS A 30 -11.46 -3.93 -15.27
CA LYS A 30 -12.64 -3.81 -14.42
C LYS A 30 -12.18 -3.16 -13.14
N VAL A 31 -12.23 -1.82 -13.10
CA VAL A 31 -12.08 -1.06 -11.86
C VAL A 31 -13.31 -1.39 -11.04
N ALA A 32 -13.17 -2.43 -10.20
CA ALA A 32 -14.12 -2.69 -9.13
C ALA A 32 -14.34 -1.36 -8.41
N LYS A 33 -15.61 -0.97 -8.21
CA LYS A 33 -15.98 0.31 -7.62
C LYS A 33 -15.48 0.34 -6.18
N ARG A 34 -14.23 0.75 -5.99
CA ARG A 34 -13.58 0.87 -4.69
C ARG A 34 -14.44 1.78 -3.84
N HIS A 35 -14.59 1.45 -2.55
CA HIS A 35 -15.24 2.36 -1.61
C HIS A 35 -14.57 3.74 -1.73
N ASN A 36 -15.39 4.78 -1.90
CA ASN A 36 -14.94 6.14 -2.21
C ASN A 36 -13.96 6.75 -1.18
N ASN A 37 -13.80 6.09 -0.04
CA ASN A 37 -13.04 6.49 1.15
C ASN A 37 -11.54 6.13 1.07
N PHE A 38 -11.15 5.25 0.14
CA PHE A 38 -9.75 4.90 -0.11
C PHE A 38 -9.13 5.79 -1.19
N VAL A 39 -7.83 6.07 -1.03
CA VAL A 39 -7.04 6.74 -2.07
C VAL A 39 -6.85 5.80 -3.25
N SER A 40 -6.90 6.36 -4.45
CA SER A 40 -6.76 5.70 -5.74
C SER A 40 -5.84 6.51 -6.65
N THR A 41 -5.52 5.99 -7.83
CA THR A 41 -4.69 6.68 -8.83
C THR A 41 -5.33 6.65 -10.21
N SER A 42 -5.29 7.79 -10.91
CA SER A 42 -5.65 7.94 -12.32
C SER A 42 -4.79 9.05 -12.91
N ASP A 43 -4.30 8.86 -14.14
CA ASP A 43 -3.61 9.89 -14.94
C ASP A 43 -2.40 10.52 -14.21
N GLY A 44 -1.61 9.67 -13.54
CA GLY A 44 -0.43 10.07 -12.76
C GLY A 44 -0.73 10.82 -11.45
N LYS A 45 -2.01 10.92 -11.04
CA LYS A 45 -2.45 11.69 -9.87
C LYS A 45 -3.14 10.79 -8.85
N PHE A 46 -3.05 11.16 -7.57
CA PHE A 46 -3.88 10.58 -6.52
C PHE A 46 -5.31 11.12 -6.59
N HIS A 47 -6.29 10.28 -6.24
CA HIS A 47 -7.70 10.65 -6.16
C HIS A 47 -8.35 10.07 -4.91
N LEU A 48 -9.22 10.85 -4.27
CA LEU A 48 -10.03 10.48 -3.12
C LEU A 48 -11.47 10.98 -3.37
N GLY A 49 -12.48 10.13 -3.16
CA GLY A 49 -13.88 10.50 -3.46
C GLY A 49 -14.14 10.90 -4.92
N GLY A 50 -13.32 10.43 -5.86
CA GLY A 50 -13.41 10.80 -7.28
C GLY A 50 -12.85 12.20 -7.64
N LYS A 51 -12.18 12.87 -6.70
CA LYS A 51 -11.50 14.17 -6.92
C LYS A 51 -9.99 14.00 -6.81
N CYS A 52 -9.22 14.82 -7.55
CA CYS A 52 -7.76 14.90 -7.39
C CYS A 52 -7.40 15.20 -5.93
N PHE A 53 -6.49 14.41 -5.36
CA PHE A 53 -6.08 14.45 -3.97
C PHE A 53 -4.62 14.91 -3.86
N PHE A 54 -4.38 16.20 -4.11
CA PHE A 54 -3.13 16.86 -3.76
C PHE A 54 -3.03 16.99 -2.24
N HIS A 55 -1.88 16.64 -1.68
CA HIS A 55 -1.67 16.59 -0.23
C HIS A 55 -0.21 16.85 0.12
N ILE A 56 0.01 17.29 1.36
CA ILE A 56 1.31 17.26 2.05
C ILE A 56 1.29 16.05 2.99
N SER A 57 2.42 15.36 3.09
CA SER A 57 2.64 14.21 3.96
C SER A 57 3.74 14.49 4.99
N THR A 58 3.76 13.69 6.06
CA THR A 58 4.89 13.59 7.00
C THR A 58 5.19 12.13 7.33
N THR A 59 6.39 11.85 7.87
CA THR A 59 6.73 10.56 8.47
C THR A 59 6.72 10.71 10.00
N ALA A 60 6.03 9.80 10.68
CA ALA A 60 6.03 9.67 12.14
C ALA A 60 6.12 8.18 12.48
N TYR A 61 7.30 7.60 12.34
CA TYR A 61 7.52 6.14 12.41
C TYR A 61 7.29 5.55 13.81
N TRP A 62 7.45 6.37 14.85
CA TRP A 62 7.43 6.02 16.26
C TRP A 62 6.04 5.97 16.89
N LEU A 63 4.98 6.32 16.15
CA LEU A 63 3.62 6.52 16.70
C LEU A 63 3.11 5.35 17.56
N ALA A 64 3.33 4.10 17.15
CA ALA A 64 2.85 2.94 17.91
C ALA A 64 3.60 2.70 19.24
N GLN A 65 4.78 3.30 19.44
CA GLN A 65 5.60 3.15 20.65
C GLN A 65 5.18 4.09 21.79
N LEU A 66 4.29 5.04 21.50
CA LEU A 66 3.80 6.07 22.42
C LEU A 66 2.76 5.55 23.43
N SER A 67 2.24 6.45 24.28
CA SER A 67 0.95 6.26 24.96
C SER A 67 -0.26 6.53 24.04
N ASP A 68 -1.47 6.21 24.49
CA ASP A 68 -2.72 6.52 23.76
C ASP A 68 -2.98 8.02 23.60
N ASP A 69 -2.67 8.80 24.65
CA ASP A 69 -2.88 10.24 24.68
C ASP A 69 -1.84 10.95 23.80
N ASP A 70 -0.61 10.45 23.77
CA ASP A 70 0.46 10.97 22.92
C ASP A 70 0.20 10.68 21.42
N ILE A 71 -0.34 9.51 21.06
CA ILE A 71 -0.82 9.23 19.68
C ILE A 71 -1.86 10.27 19.29
N THR A 72 -2.87 10.45 20.16
CA THR A 72 -4.01 11.35 19.90
C THR A 72 -3.54 12.80 19.75
N THR A 73 -2.66 13.25 20.65
CA THR A 73 -2.05 14.59 20.65
C THR A 73 -1.19 14.82 19.41
N THR A 74 -0.31 13.86 19.08
CA THR A 74 0.60 13.95 17.92
C THR A 74 -0.17 14.02 16.61
N LEU A 75 -1.14 13.14 16.39
CA LEU A 75 -1.95 13.15 15.16
C LEU A 75 -2.84 14.40 15.06
N THR A 76 -3.34 14.90 16.19
CA THR A 76 -4.10 16.17 16.23
C THR A 76 -3.22 17.35 15.82
N ALA A 77 -1.99 17.44 16.37
CA ALA A 77 -1.03 18.46 15.99
C ALA A 77 -0.64 18.38 14.51
N ILE A 78 -0.39 17.18 13.99
CA ILE A 78 -0.12 16.94 12.56
C ILE A 78 -1.29 17.44 11.71
N ASN A 79 -2.54 17.07 12.01
CA ASN A 79 -3.70 17.49 11.24
C ASN A 79 -3.91 19.02 11.27
N ALA A 80 -3.62 19.68 12.40
CA ALA A 80 -3.71 21.12 12.57
C ALA A 80 -2.76 21.91 11.64
N THR A 81 -1.63 21.33 11.23
CA THR A 81 -0.72 21.94 10.23
C THR A 81 -1.26 21.90 8.78
N GLY A 82 -2.35 21.17 8.53
CA GLY A 82 -2.91 20.97 7.19
C GLY A 82 -2.38 19.72 6.46
N ILE A 83 -1.44 18.96 7.05
CA ILE A 83 -1.04 17.64 6.56
C ILE A 83 -2.27 16.72 6.41
N LYS A 84 -2.24 15.84 5.39
CA LYS A 84 -3.33 14.88 5.11
C LYS A 84 -2.89 13.43 5.05
N VAL A 85 -1.58 13.16 5.00
CA VAL A 85 -1.03 11.80 4.95
C VAL A 85 0.08 11.64 5.97
N VAL A 86 0.04 10.55 6.75
CA VAL A 86 1.10 10.18 7.70
C VAL A 86 1.69 8.83 7.28
N ARG A 87 3.00 8.77 7.08
CA ARG A 87 3.73 7.52 6.94
C ARG A 87 4.19 7.04 8.31
N THR A 88 3.91 5.78 8.65
CA THR A 88 4.33 5.15 9.90
C THR A 88 4.74 3.69 9.68
N TRP A 89 5.49 3.12 10.61
CA TRP A 89 5.85 1.71 10.57
C TRP A 89 4.67 0.83 11.04
N ALA A 90 4.40 -0.22 10.28
CA ALA A 90 3.54 -1.34 10.66
C ALA A 90 4.36 -2.63 10.89
N PHE A 91 5.65 -2.47 11.16
CA PHE A 91 6.58 -3.52 11.59
C PHE A 91 7.21 -3.09 12.91
N ASN A 92 7.58 -4.07 13.73
CA ASN A 92 8.42 -3.89 14.90
C ASN A 92 8.87 -5.31 15.30
N ASP A 93 9.95 -5.73 14.63
CA ASP A 93 10.40 -7.12 14.58
C ASP A 93 11.53 -7.31 15.60
N VAL A 94 11.38 -8.31 16.48
CA VAL A 94 12.31 -8.57 17.59
C VAL A 94 12.72 -10.03 17.62
N THR A 95 13.93 -10.33 18.09
CA THR A 95 14.39 -11.72 18.32
C THR A 95 14.13 -12.21 19.75
N GLU A 96 13.81 -11.29 20.65
CA GLU A 96 13.45 -11.54 22.06
C GLU A 96 12.34 -10.57 22.49
N ILE A 97 11.50 -10.95 23.46
CA ILE A 97 10.41 -10.10 23.92
C ILE A 97 10.99 -8.91 24.71
N PRO A 98 10.67 -7.65 24.37
CA PRO A 98 11.19 -6.51 25.09
C PRO A 98 10.80 -6.51 26.58
N PRO A 99 11.72 -6.14 27.49
CA PRO A 99 11.38 -5.96 28.90
C PRO A 99 10.39 -4.81 29.10
N ASN A 100 9.80 -4.73 30.30
CA ASN A 100 8.92 -3.64 30.73
C ASN A 100 7.70 -3.41 29.81
N ASN A 101 7.17 -4.46 29.20
CA ASN A 101 6.03 -4.40 28.26
C ASN A 101 6.28 -3.50 27.03
N GLY A 102 7.54 -3.40 26.58
CA GLY A 102 7.89 -2.66 25.36
C GLY A 102 7.11 -3.15 24.14
N THR A 103 6.79 -2.21 23.23
CA THR A 103 5.98 -2.52 22.05
C THR A 103 6.77 -3.36 21.05
N TYR A 104 6.17 -4.42 20.52
CA TYR A 104 6.70 -5.23 19.41
C TYR A 104 5.54 -5.90 18.66
N PHE A 105 5.67 -6.13 17.35
CA PHE A 105 4.61 -6.72 16.52
C PHE A 105 4.91 -8.17 16.12
N GLN A 106 6.18 -8.52 15.92
CA GLN A 106 6.58 -9.86 15.50
C GLN A 106 7.80 -10.33 16.30
N LEU A 107 7.72 -11.52 16.89
CA LEU A 107 8.85 -12.23 17.49
C LEU A 107 9.39 -13.25 16.48
N LEU A 108 10.66 -13.11 16.11
CA LEU A 108 11.39 -13.96 15.17
C LEU A 108 12.41 -14.79 15.97
N ALA A 109 11.96 -15.92 16.53
CA ALA A 109 12.76 -16.75 17.42
C ALA A 109 12.70 -18.22 17.01
N ASN A 110 13.84 -18.94 17.12
CA ASN A 110 13.94 -20.38 16.83
C ASN A 110 13.41 -20.77 15.44
N GLY A 111 13.63 -19.93 14.43
CA GLY A 111 13.13 -20.13 13.06
C GLY A 111 11.61 -19.98 12.88
N THR A 112 10.90 -19.51 13.91
CA THR A 112 9.45 -19.31 13.93
C THR A 112 9.11 -17.82 14.02
N VAL A 113 7.98 -17.42 13.43
CA VAL A 113 7.42 -16.07 13.54
C VAL A 113 6.14 -16.13 14.38
N THR A 114 6.12 -15.38 15.48
CA THR A 114 4.93 -15.22 16.33
C THR A 114 4.47 -13.77 16.26
N ILE A 115 3.18 -13.54 15.96
CA ILE A 115 2.59 -12.20 15.92
C ILE A 115 2.10 -11.82 17.33
N ASN A 116 2.33 -10.57 17.73
CA ASN A 116 1.74 -9.97 18.92
C ASN A 116 0.55 -9.10 18.50
N ASP A 117 -0.66 -9.63 18.63
CA ASP A 117 -1.94 -8.93 18.45
C ASP A 117 -2.51 -8.37 19.77
N GLY A 118 -1.72 -8.41 20.85
CA GLY A 118 -2.09 -7.94 22.18
C GLY A 118 -1.92 -6.42 22.40
N PRO A 119 -2.15 -5.95 23.65
CA PRO A 119 -2.08 -4.53 24.01
C PRO A 119 -0.71 -3.86 23.78
N THR A 120 0.37 -4.64 23.83
CA THR A 120 1.76 -4.20 23.52
C THR A 120 2.16 -4.45 22.07
N GLY A 121 1.20 -4.86 21.22
CA GLY A 121 1.43 -5.25 19.85
C GLY A 121 0.57 -4.47 18.87
N LEU A 122 -0.08 -5.16 17.94
CA LEU A 122 -0.86 -4.53 16.87
C LEU A 122 -2.00 -3.63 17.38
N GLN A 123 -2.49 -3.80 18.61
CA GLN A 123 -3.47 -2.87 19.20
C GLN A 123 -2.92 -1.43 19.34
N ARG A 124 -1.59 -1.27 19.48
CA ARG A 124 -0.94 0.04 19.39
C ARG A 124 -1.11 0.67 18.01
N LEU A 125 -1.01 -0.14 16.95
CA LEU A 125 -1.21 0.31 15.57
C LEU A 125 -2.70 0.57 15.29
N ASP A 126 -3.61 -0.26 15.82
CA ASP A 126 -5.06 -0.05 15.73
C ASP A 126 -5.47 1.31 16.32
N LYS A 127 -4.87 1.70 17.46
CA LYS A 127 -5.04 3.04 18.04
C LYS A 127 -4.59 4.14 17.07
N VAL A 128 -3.42 4.01 16.44
CA VAL A 128 -2.93 4.97 15.43
C VAL A 128 -3.90 5.09 14.26
N ILE A 129 -4.42 3.96 13.74
CA ILE A 129 -5.40 3.96 12.65
C ILE A 129 -6.74 4.59 13.08
N SER A 130 -7.22 4.28 14.29
CA SER A 130 -8.48 4.82 14.81
C SER A 130 -8.43 6.33 15.00
N GLU A 131 -7.37 6.88 15.60
CA GLU A 131 -7.23 8.33 15.75
C GLU A 131 -7.00 9.02 14.39
N ALA A 132 -6.25 8.41 13.47
CA ALA A 132 -6.09 8.92 12.10
C ALA A 132 -7.43 8.97 11.35
N GLU A 133 -8.29 7.95 11.50
CA GLU A 133 -9.63 7.92 10.89
C GLU A 133 -10.53 9.05 11.42
N LYS A 134 -10.58 9.25 12.75
CA LYS A 134 -11.35 10.35 13.38
C LYS A 134 -10.91 11.73 12.88
N LEU A 135 -9.60 11.91 12.62
CA LEU A 135 -9.02 13.15 12.12
C LEU A 135 -9.11 13.30 10.59
N GLY A 136 -9.60 12.28 9.87
CA GLY A 136 -9.68 12.26 8.41
C GLY A 136 -8.32 12.11 7.69
N LEU A 137 -7.27 11.75 8.42
CA LEU A 137 -5.93 11.50 7.88
C LEU A 137 -5.93 10.20 7.05
N LYS A 138 -4.98 10.09 6.11
CA LYS A 138 -4.67 8.83 5.43
C LYS A 138 -3.31 8.32 5.92
N VAL A 139 -3.19 7.00 6.08
CA VAL A 139 -1.98 6.40 6.64
C VAL A 139 -1.27 5.58 5.56
N GLN A 140 0.02 5.83 5.38
CA GLN A 140 0.91 4.99 4.58
C GLN A 140 1.68 4.06 5.53
N LEU A 141 1.32 2.78 5.52
CA LEU A 141 1.98 1.75 6.31
C LEU A 141 3.16 1.16 5.53
N THR A 142 4.34 1.11 6.14
CA THR A 142 5.46 0.27 5.67
C THR A 142 5.52 -1.01 6.48
N LEU A 143 5.71 -2.15 5.81
CA LEU A 143 5.52 -3.50 6.39
C LEU A 143 6.83 -4.20 6.81
N THR A 144 7.99 -3.63 6.50
CA THR A 144 9.31 -4.13 6.94
C THR A 144 10.36 -3.02 6.75
N ASN A 145 11.57 -3.22 7.29
CA ASN A 145 12.71 -2.33 7.12
C ASN A 145 13.84 -3.02 6.34
N ASN A 146 14.61 -2.24 5.58
CA ASN A 146 15.88 -2.71 5.01
C ASN A 146 17.04 -2.60 6.01
N TRP A 147 16.94 -1.67 6.96
CA TRP A 147 18.00 -1.36 7.91
C TRP A 147 17.88 -2.18 9.19
N ASN A 148 19.01 -2.67 9.71
CA ASN A 148 19.06 -3.25 11.04
C ASN A 148 18.84 -2.15 12.10
N ALA A 149 17.85 -2.33 12.97
CA ALA A 149 17.56 -1.41 14.06
C ALA A 149 18.44 -1.64 15.30
N LEU A 150 19.14 -2.77 15.39
CA LEU A 150 20.10 -3.00 16.46
C LEU A 150 21.39 -2.19 16.21
N PRO A 151 21.92 -1.48 17.21
CA PRO A 151 23.23 -0.88 17.10
C PRO A 151 24.29 -1.97 16.89
N ASP A 152 25.25 -1.72 16.00
CA ASP A 152 26.39 -2.63 15.85
C ASP A 152 27.21 -2.63 17.15
N THR A 153 27.25 -3.79 17.82
CA THR A 153 28.01 -4.00 19.04
C THR A 153 29.41 -4.54 18.78
N SER A 154 29.77 -4.78 17.52
CA SER A 154 31.14 -5.10 17.13
C SER A 154 31.97 -3.82 17.07
N SER A 155 33.00 -3.74 17.91
CA SER A 155 33.99 -2.66 17.92
C SER A 155 35.00 -2.76 16.76
N ALA A 156 34.54 -3.21 15.60
CA ALA A 156 35.27 -3.07 14.35
C ALA A 156 35.23 -1.61 13.92
N SER A 157 36.38 -1.03 13.59
CA SER A 157 36.47 0.31 13.01
C SER A 157 35.84 0.32 11.63
N LEU A 158 34.56 0.68 11.55
CA LEU A 158 33.84 0.78 10.29
C LEU A 158 34.20 2.12 9.63
N ASP A 159 35.04 2.04 8.61
CA ASP A 159 35.16 3.08 7.58
C ASP A 159 33.81 3.17 6.86
N PHE A 160 32.92 4.02 7.37
CA PHE A 160 31.59 4.23 6.83
C PHE A 160 31.69 5.03 5.51
N PRO A 161 31.30 4.45 4.36
CA PRO A 161 31.32 5.19 3.11
C PRO A 161 30.35 6.38 3.15
N SER A 162 30.61 7.41 2.36
CA SER A 162 29.72 8.56 2.20
C SER A 162 28.29 8.10 1.84
N GLY A 163 27.32 8.36 2.72
CA GLY A 163 25.94 7.90 2.58
C GLY A 163 25.56 6.65 3.40
N PHE A 164 26.45 6.15 4.26
CA PHE A 164 26.11 5.11 5.22
C PHE A 164 25.16 5.64 6.31
N LEU A 165 23.91 5.17 6.29
CA LEU A 165 22.87 5.54 7.27
C LEU A 165 22.77 4.45 8.35
N SER A 166 23.52 4.63 9.44
CA SER A 166 23.30 3.86 10.68
C SER A 166 22.76 4.76 11.77
N ASN A 167 21.50 4.51 12.12
CA ASN A 167 20.99 4.76 13.45
C ASN A 167 20.00 3.63 13.79
N ALA A 168 19.72 3.42 15.08
CA ALA A 168 18.77 2.40 15.56
C ALA A 168 17.31 2.62 15.08
N TYR A 169 17.06 3.67 14.27
CA TYR A 169 15.75 4.10 13.80
C TYR A 169 15.68 4.23 12.26
N GLY A 170 16.58 3.58 11.52
CA GLY A 170 16.47 3.38 10.07
C GLY A 170 16.57 4.63 9.19
N GLY A 171 17.25 5.69 9.68
CA GLY A 171 17.79 6.80 8.87
C GLY A 171 16.84 7.41 7.83
N MET A 172 15.75 8.07 8.27
CA MET A 172 14.96 8.94 7.39
C MET A 172 14.09 9.92 8.21
N ASP A 173 14.77 10.85 8.87
CA ASP A 173 14.27 12.17 9.27
C ASP A 173 14.08 13.11 8.05
#